data_AF-A0A2V5Y3I2-F1
#
_entry.id   AF-A0A2V5Y3I2-F1
#
_cell.length_a   1.000
_cell.length_b   1.000
_cell.length_c   1.000
_cell.angle_alpha   90.00
_cell.angle_beta   90.00
_cell.angle_gamma   90.00
#
_symmetry.space_group_name_H-M   'P 1'
#
loop_
_entity.id
_entity.type
_entity.pdbx_description
1 polymer ?
#
loop_
_entity_poly.entity_id
_entity_poly.type
_entity_poly.pdbx_seq_one_letter_code
_entity_poly.pdbx_strand_id
1 'polypeptide(L)'
;HKPIYLAAHISTPALDPGAAWMTSQLMEQVLTRGTASSARSSLGFRLPAAGKTGTTNDYKDAWFLGYTSTVTCGVWVGFDQPTTIMSHGYGAALALPVWTQVMSKAAQHYPAEPLQPKMPIQHATVCSMSSQLATTGCMSAGTAYD
;
A
#
# COMPACT_ATOMS: atom_id res chain seq x y z
N HIS A 1 30.24 9.64 26.59
CA HIS A 1 29.83 10.85 25.84
C HIS A 1 28.40 11.20 26.21
N LYS A 2 28.09 12.48 26.47
CA LYS A 2 26.72 12.96 26.74
C LYS A 2 26.13 13.49 25.42
N PRO A 3 24.96 13.01 24.97
CA PRO A 3 24.42 13.42 23.67
C PRO A 3 24.07 14.91 23.69
N ILE A 4 24.44 15.63 22.61
CA ILE A 4 24.12 17.05 22.40
C ILE A 4 22.66 17.27 21.99
N TYR A 5 22.00 16.20 21.52
CA TYR A 5 20.61 16.20 21.10
C TYR A 5 20.05 14.79 21.22
N LEU A 6 18.79 14.68 21.66
CA LEU A 6 17.99 13.48 21.62
C LEU A 6 16.65 13.84 20.98
N ALA A 7 16.32 13.21 19.85
CA ALA A 7 15.05 13.42 19.19
C ALA A 7 13.92 12.89 20.08
N ALA A 8 12.91 13.73 20.34
CA ALA A 8 11.70 13.27 21.01
C ALA A 8 10.91 12.37 20.06
N HIS A 9 10.49 11.20 20.54
CA HIS A 9 9.50 10.38 19.84
C HIS A 9 8.11 10.93 20.13
N ILE A 10 7.60 11.75 19.22
CA ILE A 10 6.25 12.31 19.28
C ILE A 10 5.35 11.49 18.35
N SER A 11 4.27 10.95 18.89
CA SER A 11 3.28 10.17 18.14
C SER A 11 1.91 10.84 18.26
N THR A 12 1.41 11.38 17.16
CA THR A 12 0.09 12.02 17.07
C THR A 12 -0.78 11.26 16.08
N PRO A 13 -1.98 10.78 16.48
CA PRO A 13 -2.91 10.14 15.54
C PRO A 13 -3.31 11.11 14.42
N ALA A 14 -3.03 10.73 13.18
CA ALA A 14 -3.42 11.51 11.99
C ALA A 14 -4.75 11.04 11.37
N LEU A 15 -5.13 9.79 11.60
CA LEU A 15 -6.33 9.15 11.05
C LEU A 15 -7.00 8.32 12.14
N ASP A 16 -8.30 8.10 11.97
CA ASP A 16 -9.01 7.06 12.72
C ASP A 16 -8.34 5.69 12.48
N PRO A 17 -8.10 4.88 13.53
CA PRO A 17 -7.48 3.57 13.37
C PRO A 17 -8.22 2.67 12.37
N GLY A 18 -9.56 2.74 12.34
CA GLY A 18 -10.40 1.93 11.45
C GLY A 18 -10.22 2.34 10.00
N ALA A 19 -10.22 3.65 9.74
CA ALA A 19 -9.89 4.18 8.43
C ALA A 19 -8.48 3.76 7.98
N ALA A 20 -7.47 3.83 8.86
CA ALA A 20 -6.11 3.42 8.55
C ALA A 20 -6.00 1.91 8.24
N TRP A 21 -6.73 1.09 8.99
CA TRP A 21 -6.80 -0.36 8.77
C TRP A 21 -7.46 -0.69 7.42
N MET A 22 -8.64 -0.15 7.14
CA MET A 22 -9.35 -0.36 5.87
C MET A 22 -8.50 0.11 4.68
N THR A 23 -7.86 1.27 4.80
CA THR A 23 -6.95 1.77 3.76
C THR A 23 -5.78 0.80 3.54
N SER A 24 -5.22 0.23 4.61
CA SER A 24 -4.15 -0.76 4.50
C SER A 24 -4.61 -2.02 3.76
N GLN A 25 -5.79 -2.54 4.08
CA GLN A 25 -6.38 -3.70 3.39
C GLN A 25 -6.56 -3.44 1.90
N LEU A 26 -7.04 -2.25 1.52
CA LEU A 26 -7.13 -1.86 0.11
C LEU A 26 -5.76 -1.76 -0.56
N MET A 27 -4.76 -1.23 0.14
CA MET A 27 -3.39 -1.10 -0.37
C MET A 27 -2.67 -2.46 -0.50
N GLU A 28 -2.99 -3.48 0.29
CA GLU A 28 -2.50 -4.86 0.06
C GLU A 28 -3.04 -5.43 -1.26
N GLN A 29 -4.26 -5.07 -1.64
CA GLN A 29 -4.87 -5.51 -2.90
C GLN A 29 -4.20 -4.89 -4.12
N VAL A 30 -3.57 -3.72 -3.99
CA VAL A 30 -2.78 -3.11 -5.07
C VAL A 30 -1.63 -4.02 -5.50
N LEU A 31 -0.96 -4.67 -4.54
CA LEU A 31 0.09 -5.64 -4.81
C LEU A 31 -0.45 -6.99 -5.26
N THR A 32 -1.68 -7.36 -4.91
CA THR A 32 -2.21 -8.70 -5.21
C THR A 32 -2.90 -8.75 -6.57
N ARG A 33 -3.77 -7.78 -6.86
CA ARG A 33 -4.63 -7.74 -8.05
C ARG A 33 -4.71 -6.36 -8.70
N GLY A 34 -4.01 -5.37 -8.18
CA GLY A 34 -4.01 -4.00 -8.70
C GLY A 34 -2.81 -3.67 -9.58
N THR A 35 -2.50 -2.38 -9.64
CA THR A 35 -1.45 -1.82 -10.49
C THR A 35 -0.04 -2.28 -10.15
N ALA A 36 0.18 -2.84 -8.95
CA ALA A 36 1.46 -3.40 -8.51
C ALA A 36 1.46 -4.93 -8.45
N SER A 37 0.51 -5.60 -9.13
CA SER A 37 0.41 -7.06 -9.16
C SER A 37 1.69 -7.77 -9.64
N SER A 38 2.49 -7.10 -10.46
CA SER A 38 3.82 -7.59 -10.88
C SER A 38 4.77 -7.85 -9.70
N ALA A 39 4.59 -7.18 -8.56
CA ALA A 39 5.31 -7.49 -7.32
C ALA A 39 5.20 -8.98 -6.96
N ARG A 40 3.99 -9.55 -7.11
CA ARG A 40 3.68 -10.95 -6.78
C ARG A 40 3.85 -11.89 -7.97
N SER A 41 3.43 -11.45 -9.16
CA SER A 41 3.36 -12.33 -10.33
C SER A 41 4.68 -12.52 -11.06
N SER A 42 5.60 -11.54 -11.03
CA SER A 42 6.85 -11.62 -11.80
C SER A 42 8.11 -11.18 -11.03
N LEU A 43 8.00 -10.31 -10.02
CA LEU A 43 9.14 -9.80 -9.27
C LEU A 43 9.50 -10.64 -8.03
N GLY A 44 8.71 -11.68 -7.72
CA GLY A 44 9.00 -12.64 -6.66
C GLY A 44 8.85 -12.10 -5.23
N PHE A 45 8.31 -10.90 -5.03
CA PHE A 45 8.11 -10.32 -3.70
C PHE A 45 6.93 -11.00 -3.01
N ARG A 46 7.16 -11.75 -1.92
CA ARG A 46 6.11 -12.53 -1.22
C ARG A 46 5.83 -12.10 0.22
N LEU A 47 6.55 -11.10 0.73
CA LEU A 47 6.36 -10.58 2.09
C LEU A 47 5.01 -9.85 2.26
N PRO A 48 4.37 -9.90 3.44
CA PRO A 48 3.18 -9.10 3.72
C PRO A 48 3.49 -7.60 3.58
N ALA A 49 2.75 -6.91 2.72
CA ALA A 49 3.00 -5.50 2.44
C ALA A 49 1.81 -4.84 1.74
N ALA A 50 1.70 -3.53 1.95
CA ALA A 50 0.74 -2.64 1.34
C ALA A 50 1.47 -1.51 0.61
N GLY A 51 0.88 -0.96 -0.45
CA GLY A 51 1.48 0.16 -1.16
C GLY A 51 0.67 0.65 -2.34
N LYS A 52 1.20 1.67 -3.03
CA LYS A 52 0.53 2.32 -4.14
C LYS A 52 1.51 2.83 -5.19
N THR A 53 1.14 2.62 -6.46
CA THR A 53 1.80 3.25 -7.60
C THR A 53 1.35 4.70 -7.79
N GLY A 54 2.29 5.56 -8.16
CA GLY A 54 2.05 6.91 -8.67
C GLY A 54 2.76 7.13 -10.00
N THR A 55 2.17 7.89 -10.91
CA THR A 55 2.80 8.27 -12.19
C THR A 55 2.27 9.63 -12.59
N THR A 56 3.15 10.58 -12.89
CA THR A 56 2.74 11.92 -13.36
C THR A 56 2.47 11.90 -14.87
N ASN A 57 1.87 12.99 -15.37
CA ASN A 57 1.61 13.17 -16.79
C ASN A 57 2.90 13.03 -17.62
N ASP A 58 2.76 12.56 -18.86
CA ASP A 58 3.87 12.35 -19.80
C ASP A 58 5.01 11.44 -19.30
N TYR A 59 4.74 10.61 -18.28
CA TYR A 59 5.71 9.68 -17.68
C TYR A 59 6.99 10.36 -17.19
N LYS A 60 6.87 11.54 -16.60
CA LYS A 60 8.00 12.31 -16.05
C LYS A 60 8.46 11.79 -14.69
N ASP A 61 7.54 11.27 -13.90
CA ASP A 61 7.80 10.71 -12.59
C ASP A 61 7.10 9.37 -12.43
N ALA A 62 7.85 8.40 -11.91
CA ALA A 62 7.35 7.09 -11.54
C ALA A 62 7.60 6.88 -10.04
N TRP A 63 6.52 6.62 -9.30
CA TRP A 63 6.55 6.44 -7.85
C TRP A 63 6.02 5.07 -7.46
N PHE A 64 6.62 4.52 -6.40
CA PHE A 64 5.98 3.49 -5.60
C PHE A 64 6.27 3.76 -4.13
N LEU A 65 5.21 3.92 -3.34
CA LEU A 65 5.29 4.00 -1.89
C LEU A 65 4.65 2.76 -1.30
N GLY A 66 5.32 2.13 -0.37
CA GLY A 66 4.80 0.94 0.29
C GLY A 66 5.43 0.70 1.64
N TYR A 67 4.82 -0.19 2.41
CA TYR A 67 5.23 -0.50 3.75
C TYR A 67 4.93 -1.96 4.11
N THR A 68 5.67 -2.44 5.09
CA THR A 68 5.44 -3.68 5.84
C THR A 68 5.01 -3.32 7.26
N SER A 69 4.84 -4.29 8.15
CA SER A 69 4.56 -4.01 9.58
C SER A 69 5.69 -3.24 10.29
N THR A 70 6.91 -3.23 9.73
CA THR A 70 8.12 -2.71 10.39
C THR A 70 8.82 -1.57 9.64
N VAL A 71 8.65 -1.47 8.32
CA VAL A 71 9.35 -0.48 7.48
C VAL A 71 8.41 0.14 6.45
N THR A 72 8.51 1.46 6.30
CA THR A 72 7.94 2.23 5.18
C THR A 72 9.05 2.66 4.23
N CYS A 73 8.85 2.50 2.92
CA CYS A 73 9.79 2.87 1.89
C CYS A 73 9.06 3.53 0.70
N GLY A 74 9.61 4.66 0.23
CA GLY A 74 9.20 5.31 -1.02
C GLY A 74 10.33 5.26 -2.03
N VAL A 75 10.00 4.92 -3.27
CA VAL A 75 10.91 4.98 -4.41
C VAL A 75 10.34 5.92 -5.46
N TRP A 76 11.20 6.82 -5.93
CA TRP A 76 10.95 7.70 -7.06
C TRP A 76 11.98 7.42 -8.15
N VAL A 77 11.53 7.48 -9.40
CA VAL A 77 12.36 7.47 -10.59
C VAL A 77 11.90 8.62 -11.48
N GLY A 78 12.86 9.46 -11.86
CA GLY A 78 12.67 10.61 -12.73
C GLY A 78 14.01 11.27 -13.02
N PHE A 79 13.96 12.35 -13.80
CA PHE A 79 15.13 13.18 -14.08
C PHE A 79 15.08 14.47 -13.25
N ASP A 80 16.25 14.98 -12.86
CA ASP A 80 16.37 16.26 -12.13
C ASP A 80 15.72 17.42 -12.89
N GLN A 81 15.84 17.40 -14.22
CA GLN A 81 15.07 18.27 -15.11
C GLN A 81 13.91 17.48 -15.73
N PRO A 82 12.64 17.85 -15.48
CA PRO A 82 11.49 17.04 -15.88
C PRO A 82 11.43 16.80 -17.39
N THR A 83 11.64 15.55 -17.78
CA THR A 83 11.45 15.07 -19.16
C THR A 83 10.83 13.68 -19.12
N THR A 84 10.16 13.28 -20.21
CA THR A 84 9.57 11.95 -20.33
C THR A 84 10.66 10.89 -20.16
N ILE A 85 10.48 9.99 -19.18
CA ILE A 85 11.45 8.94 -18.89
C ILE A 85 11.51 7.95 -20.06
N MET A 86 10.35 7.38 -20.36
CA MET A 86 10.12 6.49 -21.49
C MET A 86 8.61 6.35 -21.73
N SER A 87 8.24 5.91 -22.92
CA SER A 87 6.85 5.51 -23.18
C SER A 87 6.42 4.42 -22.20
N HIS A 88 5.25 4.58 -21.59
CA HIS A 88 4.72 3.66 -20.57
C HIS A 88 5.62 3.53 -19.32
N GLY A 89 6.34 4.60 -18.97
CA GLY A 89 7.18 4.71 -17.77
C GLY A 89 6.37 4.81 -16.47
N TYR A 90 5.51 3.83 -16.19
CA TYR A 90 4.67 3.80 -14.99
C TYR A 90 5.47 3.43 -13.73
N GLY A 91 4.93 3.82 -12.57
CA GLY A 91 5.46 3.42 -11.25
C GLY A 91 5.68 1.91 -11.11
N ALA A 92 4.80 1.10 -11.70
CA ALA A 92 4.91 -0.36 -11.68
C ALA A 92 6.08 -0.91 -12.49
N ALA A 93 6.52 -0.19 -13.53
CA ALA A 93 7.62 -0.60 -14.40
C ALA A 93 8.98 -0.11 -13.89
N LEU A 94 9.03 1.07 -13.28
CA LEU A 94 10.29 1.75 -12.93
C LEU A 94 10.58 1.74 -11.43
N ALA A 95 9.64 2.18 -10.59
CA ALA A 95 9.87 2.33 -9.15
C ALA A 95 9.65 1.03 -8.37
N LEU A 96 8.62 0.25 -8.73
CA LEU A 96 8.25 -0.98 -8.04
C LEU A 96 9.37 -2.04 -8.02
N PRO A 97 10.09 -2.34 -9.12
CA PRO A 97 11.19 -3.31 -9.09
C PRO A 97 12.29 -2.93 -8.09
N VAL A 98 12.66 -1.65 -8.04
CA VAL A 98 13.64 -1.14 -7.07
C VAL A 98 13.10 -1.29 -5.64
N TRP A 99 11.85 -0.91 -5.40
CA TRP A 99 11.20 -1.05 -4.10
C TRP A 99 11.18 -2.51 -3.62
N THR A 100 10.86 -3.47 -4.49
CA THR A 100 10.84 -4.90 -4.11
C THR A 100 12.21 -5.41 -3.69
N GLN A 101 13.28 -4.96 -4.35
CA GLN A 101 14.66 -5.32 -3.99
C GLN A 101 15.06 -4.72 -2.63
N VAL A 102 14.79 -3.44 -2.44
CA VAL A 102 15.08 -2.74 -1.17
C VAL A 102 14.36 -3.40 -0.01
N MET A 103 13.05 -3.64 -0.15
CA MET A 103 12.25 -4.23 0.92
C MET A 103 12.61 -5.69 1.21
N SER A 104 12.99 -6.47 0.18
CA SER A 104 13.48 -7.84 0.38
C SER A 104 14.79 -7.88 1.17
N LYS A 105 15.67 -6.89 0.97
CA LYS A 105 16.90 -6.74 1.75
C LYS A 105 16.63 -6.22 3.15
N ALA A 106 15.77 -5.21 3.28
CA ALA A 106 15.37 -4.65 4.58
C ALA A 106 14.77 -5.73 5.50
N ALA A 107 14.00 -6.67 4.94
CA ALA A 107 13.38 -7.76 5.69
C ALA A 107 14.36 -8.69 6.44
N GLN A 108 15.64 -8.69 6.07
CA GLN A 108 16.68 -9.44 6.77
C GLN A 108 16.98 -8.85 8.16
N HIS A 109 16.73 -7.56 8.34
CA HIS A 109 16.91 -6.84 9.61
C HIS A 109 15.59 -6.40 10.24
N TYR A 110 14.55 -6.23 9.43
CA TYR A 110 13.22 -5.80 9.84
C TYR A 110 12.18 -6.80 9.31
N PRO A 111 12.00 -7.95 9.96
CA PRO A 111 11.07 -8.98 9.50
C PRO A 111 9.67 -8.41 9.27
N ALA A 112 9.06 -8.79 8.16
CA ALA A 112 7.69 -8.37 7.83
C ALA A 112 6.69 -9.39 8.38
N GLU A 113 5.74 -8.90 9.14
CA GLU A 113 4.59 -9.67 9.64
C GLU A 113 3.32 -9.23 8.91
N PRO A 114 2.28 -10.09 8.86
CA PRO A 114 0.97 -9.67 8.38
C PRO A 114 0.52 -8.39 9.08
N LEU A 115 -0.02 -7.44 8.30
CA LEU A 115 -0.59 -6.23 8.89
C LEU A 115 -1.77 -6.65 9.78
N GLN A 116 -1.85 -6.07 10.98
CA GLN A 116 -2.91 -6.38 11.95
C GLN A 116 -3.69 -5.13 12.36
N PRO A 117 -5.00 -5.26 12.64
CA PRO A 117 -5.79 -4.15 13.16
C PRO A 117 -5.36 -3.86 14.59
N LYS A 118 -5.20 -2.57 14.92
CA LYS A 118 -4.94 -2.10 16.29
C LYS A 118 -6.23 -1.80 17.08
N MET A 119 -7.37 -2.28 16.59
CA MET A 119 -8.70 -2.02 17.15
C MET A 119 -9.63 -3.20 16.90
N PRO A 120 -10.77 -3.30 17.62
CA PRO A 120 -11.84 -4.22 17.26
C PRO A 120 -12.40 -3.88 15.88
N ILE A 121 -12.59 -4.91 15.04
CA ILE A 121 -13.24 -4.79 13.74
C ILE A 121 -14.68 -5.27 13.86
N GLN A 122 -15.61 -4.48 13.33
CA GLN A 122 -17.00 -4.88 13.15
C GLN A 122 -17.22 -5.19 11.68
N HIS A 123 -17.81 -6.34 11.42
CA HIS A 123 -18.25 -6.75 10.09
C HIS A 123 -19.72 -6.34 9.91
N ALA A 124 -20.06 -5.93 8.70
CA ALA A 124 -21.42 -5.58 8.34
C ALA A 124 -21.67 -6.06 6.92
N THR A 125 -22.76 -6.79 6.71
CA THR A 125 -23.16 -7.18 5.37
C THR A 125 -23.71 -5.96 4.62
N VAL A 126 -23.12 -5.65 3.47
CA VAL A 126 -23.45 -4.52 2.61
C VAL A 126 -24.10 -5.02 1.31
N CYS A 127 -25.00 -4.21 0.76
CA CYS A 127 -25.64 -4.46 -0.52
C CYS A 127 -24.82 -3.82 -1.66
N SER A 128 -24.37 -4.61 -2.64
CA SER A 128 -23.52 -4.11 -3.75
C SER A 128 -24.23 -3.12 -4.66
N MET A 129 -25.56 -3.11 -4.66
CA MET A 129 -26.36 -2.16 -5.43
C MET A 129 -26.50 -0.80 -4.75
N SER A 130 -26.69 -0.77 -3.42
CA SER A 130 -26.98 0.47 -2.69
C SER A 130 -25.79 1.01 -1.88
N SER A 131 -24.77 0.19 -1.66
CA SER A 131 -23.66 0.46 -0.73
C SER A 131 -24.11 0.71 0.72
N GLN A 132 -25.32 0.26 1.09
CA GLN A 132 -25.87 0.34 2.45
C GLN A 132 -25.95 -1.05 3.08
N LEU A 133 -26.32 -1.12 4.37
CA LEU A 133 -26.58 -2.38 5.05
C LEU A 133 -27.55 -3.25 4.25
N ALA A 134 -27.20 -4.53 4.11
CA ALA A 134 -27.98 -5.47 3.33
C ALA A 134 -29.36 -5.69 3.97
N THR A 135 -30.40 -5.49 3.17
CA THR A 135 -31.77 -5.86 3.52
C THR A 135 -32.07 -7.29 3.06
N THR A 136 -33.21 -7.84 3.48
CA THR A 136 -33.71 -9.12 2.97
C THR A 136 -33.84 -9.13 1.45
N GLY A 137 -34.15 -7.99 0.83
CA GLY A 137 -34.17 -7.84 -0.63
C GLY A 137 -32.79 -8.01 -1.28
N CYS A 138 -31.73 -7.49 -0.66
CA CYS A 138 -30.37 -7.70 -1.16
C CYS A 138 -29.90 -9.14 -0.95
N MET A 139 -30.30 -9.78 0.15
CA MET A 139 -30.02 -11.19 0.39
C MET A 139 -30.69 -12.10 -0.65
N SER A 140 -31.98 -11.89 -0.93
CA SER A 140 -32.70 -12.70 -1.92
C SER A 140 -32.24 -12.46 -3.35
N ALA A 141 -31.78 -11.25 -3.67
CA ALA A 141 -31.21 -10.90 -4.96
C ALA A 141 -29.76 -11.39 -5.16
N GLY A 142 -29.12 -11.96 -4.13
CA GLY A 142 -27.72 -12.39 -4.20
C GLY A 142 -26.72 -11.22 -4.31
N THR A 143 -27.11 -10.02 -3.87
CA THR A 143 -26.29 -8.80 -3.93
C THR A 143 -25.73 -8.38 -2.57
N ALA A 144 -26.02 -9.15 -1.51
CA ALA A 144 -25.42 -8.98 -0.19
C ALA A 144 -24.02 -9.59 -0.13
N TYR A 145 -23.06 -8.86 0.44
CA TYR A 145 -21.69 -9.31 0.70
C TYR A 145 -21.16 -8.75 2.02
N ASP A 146 -20.24 -9.45 2.66
CA ASP A 146 -19.57 -8.99 3.89
C ASP A 146 -18.39 -8.04 3.61
#